data_AF-A0A2J6XSB7-F1
#
_entry.id   AF-A0A2J6XSB7-F1
#
_cell.length_a   1.000
_cell.length_b   1.000
_cell.length_c   1.000
_cell.angle_alpha   90.00
_cell.angle_beta   90.00
_cell.angle_gamma   90.00
#
_symmetry.space_group_name_H-M   'P 1'
#
loop_
_entity.id
_entity.type
_entity.pdbx_description
1 polymer ?
#
loop_
_entity_poly.entity_id
_entity_poly.type
_entity_poly.pdbx_seq_one_letter_code
_entity_poly.pdbx_strand_id
1 'polypeptide(L)'
;VKATEKTVDLISYARKTQTRETRRRFHESKYSAREYVEHKRVLGLRDWELLFGFFEDYIDDVDKRILVFRNEFTGEFLVKRYSHRFQRRYLRKVRNKFDRVFESASSKYKTGVFLTLTLDPKTYKSIREGIAIGSKAWNRFMSRLRKKLGFRPPYIRVLEFQDSGNPHYHVVLFGIDSIGDHYELTEYLKKIGFGEIHYEYKIVNRNGNWEWSNPRHKPTKLHNHGVKDYLKKYIEKMFNYDIGVNSTEARVDDYKIALYFALDSRFFTYSYALYTTPKTGSHEYGWVFIGSYSIEYLPDWLMEYVRDSLSPPDLVEIGDYLML
;
A
#
# COMPACT_ATOMS: atom_id res chain seq x y z
N VAL A 1 44.48 -9.93 -4.05
CA VAL A 1 44.11 -10.15 -5.47
C VAL A 1 43.85 -8.79 -6.10
N LYS A 2 44.62 -8.41 -7.13
CA LYS A 2 44.53 -7.11 -7.80
C LYS A 2 43.12 -6.91 -8.37
N ALA A 3 42.48 -5.79 -8.06
CA ALA A 3 41.29 -5.34 -8.77
C ALA A 3 41.67 -5.21 -10.25
N THR A 4 41.18 -6.12 -11.09
CA THR A 4 41.42 -6.13 -12.52
C THR A 4 40.74 -4.91 -13.15
N GLU A 5 41.42 -4.29 -14.12
CA GLU A 5 41.02 -3.05 -14.82
C GLU A 5 39.57 -3.05 -15.31
N LYS A 6 39.00 -4.24 -15.63
CA LYS A 6 37.57 -4.43 -15.96
C LYS A 6 36.59 -3.95 -14.88
N THR A 7 36.99 -4.00 -13.61
CA THR A 7 36.16 -3.62 -12.46
C THR A 7 35.99 -2.10 -12.35
N VAL A 8 37.06 -1.37 -12.67
CA VAL A 8 37.06 0.10 -12.66
C VAL A 8 36.25 0.62 -13.84
N ASP A 9 36.32 -0.06 -14.98
CA ASP A 9 35.51 0.25 -16.16
C ASP A 9 34.01 0.04 -15.94
N LEU A 10 33.59 -0.98 -15.17
CA LEU A 10 32.16 -1.19 -14.89
C LEU A 10 31.57 -0.15 -13.94
N ILE A 11 32.34 0.34 -12.97
CA ILE A 11 31.90 1.42 -12.07
C ILE A 11 31.86 2.76 -12.83
N SER A 12 32.86 2.99 -13.70
CA SER A 12 32.90 4.12 -14.65
C SER A 12 31.73 4.07 -15.65
N TYR A 13 31.44 2.89 -16.21
CA TYR A 13 30.38 2.67 -17.17
C TYR A 13 29.01 2.79 -16.50
N ALA A 14 28.80 2.19 -15.32
CA ALA A 14 27.58 2.37 -14.54
C ALA A 14 27.36 3.85 -14.15
N ARG A 15 28.43 4.63 -13.93
CA ARG A 15 28.34 6.09 -13.73
C ARG A 15 28.01 6.85 -15.03
N LYS A 16 28.47 6.37 -16.19
CA LYS A 16 28.18 6.97 -17.51
C LYS A 16 26.79 6.57 -18.05
N THR A 17 26.29 5.37 -17.75
CA THR A 17 24.96 4.89 -18.13
C THR A 17 23.89 5.17 -17.09
N GLN A 18 24.25 5.61 -15.88
CA GLN A 18 23.34 6.36 -15.01
C GLN A 18 23.12 7.74 -15.61
N THR A 19 22.38 7.80 -16.71
CA THR A 19 21.79 9.01 -17.26
C THR A 19 20.69 9.51 -16.33
N ARG A 20 21.11 10.05 -15.18
CA ARG A 20 20.42 11.14 -14.49
C ARG A 20 21.38 11.71 -13.46
N GLU A 21 21.97 12.85 -13.83
CA GLU A 21 22.52 13.79 -12.86
C GLU A 21 21.60 13.88 -11.65
N THR A 22 22.19 13.57 -10.51
CA THR A 22 21.54 13.29 -9.24
C THR A 22 20.90 14.53 -8.63
N ARG A 23 19.72 14.94 -9.14
CA ARG A 23 18.89 15.96 -8.45
C ARG A 23 17.40 15.65 -8.25
N ARG A 24 16.87 14.51 -8.71
CA ARG A 24 15.58 13.98 -8.19
C ARG A 24 15.57 12.45 -8.10
N ARG A 25 15.69 11.91 -6.87
CA ARG A 25 15.59 10.47 -6.53
C ARG A 25 14.15 9.92 -6.64
N PHE A 26 13.38 10.34 -7.62
CA PHE A 26 11.97 9.97 -7.74
C PHE A 26 11.69 9.61 -9.19
N HIS A 27 11.03 8.46 -9.41
CA HIS A 27 10.55 8.08 -10.74
C HIS A 27 9.66 9.19 -11.30
N GLU A 28 9.79 9.50 -12.59
CA GLU A 28 9.14 10.68 -13.18
C GLU A 28 7.62 10.61 -13.10
N SER A 29 7.01 9.51 -13.53
CA SER A 29 5.54 9.32 -13.44
C SER A 29 5.04 9.40 -11.99
N LYS A 30 5.85 8.91 -11.03
CA LYS A 30 5.53 9.04 -9.60
C LYS A 30 5.62 10.49 -9.13
N TYR A 31 6.61 11.25 -9.61
CA TYR A 31 6.74 12.68 -9.32
C TYR A 31 5.53 13.43 -9.88
N SER A 32 5.22 13.22 -11.16
CA SER A 32 4.07 13.83 -11.84
C SER A 32 2.75 13.55 -11.13
N ALA A 33 2.48 12.29 -10.77
CA ALA A 33 1.28 11.93 -10.02
C ALA A 33 1.22 12.63 -8.65
N ARG A 34 2.35 12.71 -7.94
CA ARG A 34 2.45 13.33 -6.62
C ARG A 34 2.27 14.85 -6.66
N GLU A 35 2.85 15.53 -7.65
CA GLU A 35 2.66 16.97 -7.85
C GLU A 35 1.21 17.25 -8.26
N TYR A 36 0.63 16.42 -9.12
CA TYR A 36 -0.74 16.58 -9.58
C TYR A 36 -1.74 16.59 -8.41
N VAL A 37 -1.65 15.63 -7.50
CA VAL A 37 -2.53 15.57 -6.32
C VAL A 37 -2.24 16.65 -5.27
N GLU A 38 -1.09 17.31 -5.32
CA GLU A 38 -0.75 18.41 -4.40
C GLU A 38 -1.57 19.67 -4.67
N HIS A 39 -2.13 19.79 -5.88
CA HIS A 39 -2.96 20.93 -6.30
C HIS A 39 -4.44 20.59 -6.47
N LYS A 40 -4.86 19.36 -6.12
CA LYS A 40 -6.24 18.90 -6.27
C LYS A 40 -6.90 18.69 -4.92
N ARG A 41 -8.06 19.32 -4.69
CA ARG A 41 -8.90 19.08 -3.51
C ARG A 41 -9.94 17.98 -3.73
N VAL A 42 -10.43 17.87 -4.98
CA VAL A 42 -11.45 16.92 -5.43
C VAL A 42 -10.99 16.38 -6.78
N LEU A 43 -11.27 15.09 -7.05
CA LEU A 43 -11.02 14.44 -8.33
C LEU A 43 -12.34 14.18 -9.07
N GLY A 44 -12.35 14.46 -10.37
CA GLY A 44 -13.30 13.94 -11.34
C GLY A 44 -12.73 12.76 -12.13
N LEU A 45 -13.52 12.18 -13.03
CA LEU A 45 -13.12 11.00 -13.81
C LEU A 45 -11.82 11.21 -14.60
N ARG A 46 -11.67 12.36 -15.28
CA ARG A 46 -10.44 12.69 -16.03
C ARG A 46 -9.20 12.80 -15.15
N ASP A 47 -9.36 13.25 -13.90
CA ASP A 47 -8.26 13.33 -12.95
C ASP A 47 -7.81 11.90 -12.56
N TRP A 48 -8.76 10.98 -12.40
CA TRP A 48 -8.50 9.57 -12.12
C TRP A 48 -7.80 8.86 -13.28
N GLU A 49 -8.29 9.05 -14.52
CA GLU A 49 -7.68 8.49 -15.73
C GLU A 49 -6.23 8.96 -15.88
N LEU A 50 -5.98 10.27 -15.69
CA LEU A 50 -4.63 10.82 -15.77
C LEU A 50 -3.70 10.24 -14.69
N LEU A 51 -4.18 10.16 -13.44
CA LEU A 51 -3.42 9.56 -12.35
C LEU A 51 -3.10 8.10 -12.60
N PHE A 52 -4.05 7.37 -13.21
CA PHE A 52 -3.86 5.98 -13.58
C PHE A 52 -2.84 5.83 -14.70
N GLY A 53 -2.84 6.71 -15.72
CA GLY A 53 -1.79 6.73 -16.75
C GLY A 53 -0.39 6.88 -16.15
N PHE A 54 -0.19 7.79 -15.20
CA PHE A 54 1.09 7.90 -14.49
C PHE A 54 1.45 6.64 -13.68
N PHE A 55 0.45 5.92 -13.19
CA PHE A 55 0.65 4.66 -12.50
C PHE A 55 1.05 3.57 -13.51
N GLU A 56 0.38 3.45 -14.65
CA GLU A 56 0.71 2.50 -15.72
C GLU A 56 2.13 2.73 -16.24
N ASP A 57 2.50 3.97 -16.56
CA ASP A 57 3.86 4.32 -17.00
C ASP A 57 4.93 3.90 -15.98
N TYR A 58 4.63 4.06 -14.68
CA TYR A 58 5.52 3.60 -13.63
C TYR A 58 5.63 2.08 -13.61
N ILE A 59 4.51 1.36 -13.71
CA ILE A 59 4.48 -0.11 -13.67
C ILE A 59 5.24 -0.68 -14.86
N ASP A 60 4.98 -0.18 -16.07
CA ASP A 60 5.66 -0.62 -17.30
C ASP A 60 7.19 -0.45 -17.19
N ASP A 61 7.65 0.70 -16.68
CA ASP A 61 9.08 0.93 -16.46
C ASP A 61 9.65 -0.01 -15.40
N VAL A 62 9.04 -0.09 -14.21
CA VAL A 62 9.65 -0.82 -13.09
C VAL A 62 9.55 -2.34 -13.21
N ASP A 63 8.55 -2.88 -13.90
CA ASP A 63 8.44 -4.33 -14.12
C ASP A 63 9.52 -4.85 -15.08
N LYS A 64 10.02 -3.99 -15.97
CA LYS A 64 11.16 -4.26 -16.85
C LYS A 64 12.51 -4.05 -16.16
N ARG A 65 12.54 -3.58 -14.92
CA ARG A 65 13.80 -3.30 -14.22
C ARG A 65 14.33 -4.48 -13.44
N ILE A 66 15.65 -4.62 -13.49
CA ILE A 66 16.43 -5.46 -12.59
C ILE A 66 17.27 -4.60 -11.66
N LEU A 67 17.59 -5.16 -10.51
CA LEU A 67 18.49 -4.63 -9.50
C LEU A 67 19.74 -5.50 -9.49
N VAL A 68 20.89 -4.87 -9.59
CA VAL A 68 22.19 -5.55 -9.61
C VAL A 68 22.91 -5.24 -8.31
N PHE A 69 23.35 -6.31 -7.65
CA PHE A 69 24.17 -6.25 -6.45
C PHE A 69 25.48 -6.98 -6.69
N ARG A 70 26.54 -6.53 -6.03
CA ARG A 70 27.84 -7.19 -6.03
C ARG A 70 28.23 -7.54 -4.61
N ASN A 71 28.69 -8.76 -4.39
CA ASN A 71 29.25 -9.16 -3.12
C ASN A 71 30.66 -8.58 -2.97
N GLU A 72 30.93 -7.82 -1.92
CA GLU A 72 32.25 -7.21 -1.69
C GLU A 72 33.33 -8.24 -1.32
N PHE A 73 32.94 -9.40 -0.80
CA PHE A 73 33.87 -10.44 -0.36
C PHE A 73 34.18 -11.45 -1.46
N THR A 74 33.16 -11.95 -2.16
CA THR A 74 33.34 -12.96 -3.22
C THR A 74 33.51 -12.34 -4.61
N GLY A 75 33.08 -11.08 -4.80
CA GLY A 75 33.05 -10.43 -6.10
C GLY A 75 31.90 -10.86 -7.00
N GLU A 76 31.08 -11.81 -6.54
CA GLU A 76 29.91 -12.36 -7.26
C GLU A 76 28.84 -11.31 -7.48
N PHE A 77 28.02 -11.51 -8.52
CA PHE A 77 26.85 -10.68 -8.79
C PHE A 77 25.56 -11.40 -8.42
N LEU A 78 24.64 -10.64 -7.85
CA LEU A 78 23.28 -11.07 -7.57
C LEU A 78 22.33 -10.15 -8.32
N VAL A 79 21.48 -10.74 -9.14
CA VAL A 79 20.45 -10.03 -9.90
C VAL A 79 19.10 -10.34 -9.29
N LYS A 80 18.28 -9.30 -9.09
CA LYS A 80 16.89 -9.44 -8.65
C LYS A 80 15.99 -8.58 -9.52
N ARG A 81 14.83 -9.08 -9.93
CA ARG A 81 13.79 -8.22 -10.48
C ARG A 81 13.44 -7.12 -9.48
N TYR A 82 13.20 -5.92 -9.99
CA TYR A 82 12.67 -4.84 -9.19
C TYR A 82 11.33 -5.28 -8.61
N SER A 83 11.17 -5.11 -7.29
CA SER A 83 9.91 -5.45 -6.63
C SER A 83 9.25 -4.18 -6.12
N HIS A 84 8.02 -3.95 -6.54
CA HIS A 84 7.19 -2.85 -6.07
C HIS A 84 5.93 -3.35 -5.37
N ARG A 85 5.35 -2.42 -4.60
CA ARG A 85 4.19 -2.66 -3.74
C ARG A 85 2.85 -2.86 -4.47
N PHE A 86 2.87 -2.85 -5.79
CA PHE A 86 1.69 -3.02 -6.64
C PHE A 86 1.73 -4.34 -7.43
N GLN A 87 2.85 -5.09 -7.39
CA GLN A 87 2.90 -6.42 -7.99
C GLN A 87 1.87 -7.35 -7.34
N ARG A 88 1.20 -8.18 -8.15
CA ARG A 88 0.21 -9.17 -7.68
C ARG A 88 0.75 -10.03 -6.53
N ARG A 89 2.03 -10.45 -6.59
CA ARG A 89 2.71 -11.18 -5.51
C ARG A 89 2.80 -10.38 -4.20
N TYR A 90 3.09 -9.08 -4.28
CA TYR A 90 3.13 -8.21 -3.11
C TYR A 90 1.73 -8.01 -2.54
N LEU A 91 0.74 -7.72 -3.38
CA LEU A 91 -0.66 -7.53 -2.95
C LEU A 91 -1.21 -8.80 -2.27
N ARG A 92 -0.87 -9.99 -2.76
CA ARG A 92 -1.15 -11.26 -2.08
C ARG A 92 -0.50 -11.36 -0.70
N LYS A 93 0.76 -10.90 -0.54
CA LYS A 93 1.41 -10.81 0.78
C LYS A 93 0.68 -9.84 1.70
N VAL A 94 0.20 -8.70 1.19
CA VAL A 94 -0.60 -7.73 1.95
C VAL A 94 -1.92 -8.36 2.41
N ARG A 95 -2.63 -9.09 1.54
CA ARG A 95 -3.85 -9.85 1.86
C ARG A 95 -3.60 -10.86 2.98
N ASN A 96 -2.57 -11.71 2.82
CA ASN A 96 -2.23 -12.72 3.81
C ASN A 96 -1.83 -12.10 5.16
N LYS A 97 -1.14 -10.96 5.11
CA LYS A 97 -0.78 -10.20 6.32
C LYS A 97 -2.02 -9.65 7.02
N PHE A 98 -2.99 -9.13 6.27
CA PHE A 98 -4.27 -8.70 6.82
C PHE A 98 -4.98 -9.87 7.52
N ASP A 99 -5.09 -11.02 6.84
CA ASP A 99 -5.73 -12.21 7.39
C ASP A 99 -5.09 -12.66 8.71
N ARG A 100 -3.75 -12.73 8.78
CA ARG A 100 -3.00 -13.10 9.99
C ARG A 100 -3.20 -12.12 11.14
N VAL A 101 -3.17 -10.82 10.86
CA VAL A 101 -3.39 -9.78 11.88
C VAL A 101 -4.81 -9.87 12.42
N PHE A 102 -5.79 -10.12 11.56
CA PHE A 102 -7.18 -10.27 11.96
C PHE A 102 -7.39 -11.55 12.78
N GLU A 103 -6.81 -12.67 12.38
CA GLU A 103 -6.84 -13.94 13.12
C GLU A 103 -6.22 -13.81 14.52
N SER A 104 -5.07 -13.13 14.63
CA SER A 104 -4.43 -12.79 15.90
C SER A 104 -5.31 -11.89 16.79
N ALA A 105 -6.12 -11.01 16.19
CA ALA A 105 -7.11 -10.24 16.95
C ALA A 105 -8.29 -11.13 17.39
N SER A 106 -8.77 -12.02 16.52
CA SER A 106 -9.84 -12.98 16.81
C SER A 106 -9.50 -13.96 17.94
N SER A 107 -8.24 -14.33 18.12
CA SER A 107 -7.85 -15.21 19.23
C SER A 107 -7.79 -14.47 20.58
N LYS A 108 -7.63 -13.14 20.57
CA LYS A 108 -7.39 -12.33 21.78
C LYS A 108 -8.62 -11.59 22.29
N TYR A 109 -9.54 -11.21 21.41
CA TYR A 109 -10.65 -10.31 21.76
C TYR A 109 -12.01 -10.91 21.41
N LYS A 110 -13.00 -10.65 22.27
CA LYS A 110 -14.38 -11.10 22.09
C LYS A 110 -15.31 -10.01 21.57
N THR A 111 -14.95 -8.75 21.78
CA THR A 111 -15.76 -7.58 21.41
C THR A 111 -14.89 -6.51 20.76
N GLY A 112 -15.54 -5.61 20.04
CA GLY A 112 -14.90 -4.47 19.40
C GLY A 112 -15.93 -3.45 18.92
N VAL A 113 -15.42 -2.40 18.31
CA VAL A 113 -16.22 -1.41 17.60
C VAL A 113 -15.67 -1.23 16.19
N PHE A 114 -16.55 -1.31 15.20
CA PHE A 114 -16.26 -0.91 13.84
C PHE A 114 -16.59 0.57 13.67
N LEU A 115 -15.69 1.31 13.01
CA LEU A 115 -15.84 2.72 12.72
C LEU A 115 -15.60 3.02 11.25
N THR A 116 -16.39 3.96 10.75
CA THR A 116 -16.24 4.55 9.42
C THR A 116 -16.05 6.06 9.61
N LEU A 117 -14.85 6.57 9.33
CA LEU A 117 -14.46 7.98 9.55
C LEU A 117 -14.07 8.63 8.23
N THR A 118 -14.85 9.63 7.80
CA THR A 118 -14.53 10.44 6.60
C THR A 118 -13.83 11.73 7.02
N LEU A 119 -12.79 12.15 6.29
CA LEU A 119 -12.17 13.45 6.54
C LEU A 119 -13.06 14.59 6.03
N ASP A 120 -13.09 15.74 6.71
CA ASP A 120 -13.84 16.91 6.21
C ASP A 120 -13.05 17.61 5.10
N PRO A 121 -13.53 17.64 3.85
CA PRO A 121 -12.84 18.28 2.73
C PRO A 121 -12.61 19.79 2.89
N LYS A 122 -13.33 20.45 3.82
CA LYS A 122 -13.14 21.86 4.13
C LYS A 122 -11.88 22.13 4.96
N THR A 123 -11.32 21.09 5.59
CA THR A 123 -10.17 21.21 6.50
C THR A 123 -8.82 21.19 5.79
N TYR A 124 -8.78 20.94 4.48
CA TYR A 124 -7.56 20.84 3.70
C TYR A 124 -7.70 21.43 2.30
N LYS A 125 -6.59 21.88 1.72
CA LYS A 125 -6.53 22.52 0.39
C LYS A 125 -6.23 21.54 -0.74
N SER A 126 -5.62 20.40 -0.42
CA SER A 126 -5.36 19.33 -1.38
C SER A 126 -5.47 17.95 -0.75
N ILE A 127 -5.68 16.92 -1.57
CA ILE A 127 -5.81 15.52 -1.14
C ILE A 127 -4.55 15.07 -0.38
N ARG A 128 -3.38 15.53 -0.81
CA ARG A 128 -2.11 15.28 -0.12
C ARG A 128 -2.09 15.86 1.29
N GLU A 129 -2.53 17.11 1.44
CA GLU A 129 -2.70 17.72 2.76
C GLU A 129 -3.73 16.96 3.60
N GLY A 130 -4.83 16.53 2.97
CA GLY A 130 -5.87 15.70 3.57
C GLY A 130 -5.31 14.41 4.19
N ILE A 131 -4.45 13.66 3.49
CA ILE A 131 -3.79 12.47 4.06
C ILE A 131 -2.94 12.83 5.28
N ALA A 132 -2.18 13.93 5.24
CA ALA A 132 -1.36 14.36 6.36
C ALA A 132 -2.22 14.75 7.58
N ILE A 133 -3.31 15.50 7.36
CA ILE A 133 -4.27 15.88 8.40
C ILE A 133 -4.98 14.65 8.96
N GLY A 134 -5.46 13.74 8.10
CA GLY A 134 -6.10 12.49 8.52
C GLY A 134 -5.20 11.62 9.39
N SER A 135 -3.90 11.55 9.08
CA SER A 135 -2.92 10.86 9.93
C SER A 135 -2.77 11.51 11.31
N LYS A 136 -2.70 12.86 11.36
CA LYS A 136 -2.65 13.61 12.63
C LYS A 136 -3.95 13.44 13.42
N ALA A 137 -5.11 13.53 12.76
CA ALA A 137 -6.43 13.35 13.36
C ALA A 137 -6.56 11.95 13.98
N TRP A 138 -6.20 10.90 13.22
CA TRP A 138 -6.19 9.53 13.71
C TRP A 138 -5.34 9.35 14.99
N ASN A 139 -4.15 9.95 15.03
CA ASN A 139 -3.28 9.88 16.19
C ASN A 139 -3.86 10.60 17.41
N ARG A 140 -4.51 11.76 17.22
CA ARG A 140 -5.24 12.48 18.27
C ARG A 140 -6.40 11.66 18.80
N PHE A 141 -7.21 11.08 17.91
CA PHE A 141 -8.32 10.20 18.24
C PHE A 141 -7.87 9.03 19.13
N MET A 142 -6.88 8.26 18.69
CA MET A 142 -6.39 7.13 19.47
C MET A 142 -5.71 7.55 20.78
N SER A 143 -5.17 8.76 20.87
CA SER A 143 -4.63 9.32 22.12
C SER A 143 -5.75 9.69 23.10
N ARG A 144 -6.87 10.22 22.62
CA ARG A 144 -8.08 10.42 23.43
C ARG A 144 -8.63 9.10 23.94
N LEU A 145 -8.74 8.07 23.09
CA LEU A 145 -9.17 6.75 23.53
C LEU A 145 -8.27 6.18 24.63
N ARG A 146 -6.94 6.32 24.48
CA ARG A 146 -6.00 5.92 25.53
C ARG A 146 -6.28 6.60 26.87
N LYS A 147 -6.55 7.91 26.85
CA LYS A 147 -6.87 8.66 28.08
C LYS A 147 -8.22 8.25 28.69
N LYS A 148 -9.24 8.06 27.85
CA LYS A 148 -10.61 7.72 28.29
C LYS A 148 -10.73 6.29 28.82
N LEU A 149 -10.02 5.34 28.20
CA LEU A 149 -10.12 3.91 28.50
C LEU A 149 -9.01 3.39 29.43
N GLY A 150 -7.97 4.20 29.71
CA GLY A 150 -6.77 3.76 30.42
C GLY A 150 -5.78 2.92 29.59
N PHE A 151 -6.19 2.43 28.42
CA PHE A 151 -5.35 1.71 27.47
C PHE A 151 -5.63 2.14 26.03
N ARG A 152 -4.66 1.93 25.14
CA ARG A 152 -4.86 2.18 23.70
C ARG A 152 -5.47 0.93 23.06
N PRO A 153 -6.72 0.98 22.56
CA PRO A 153 -7.33 -0.20 21.96
C PRO A 153 -6.54 -0.65 20.73
N PRO A 154 -6.24 -1.94 20.58
CA PRO A 154 -5.66 -2.48 19.36
C PRO A 154 -6.61 -2.23 18.19
N TYR A 155 -6.04 -2.02 17.00
CA TYR A 155 -6.84 -1.70 15.84
C TYR A 155 -6.32 -2.32 14.55
N ILE A 156 -7.22 -2.44 13.57
CA ILE A 156 -6.92 -2.55 12.14
C ILE A 156 -7.65 -1.39 11.45
N ARG A 157 -6.97 -0.66 10.58
CA ARG A 157 -7.52 0.48 9.83
C ARG A 157 -7.16 0.35 8.36
N VAL A 158 -8.16 0.33 7.51
CA VAL A 158 -8.05 0.43 6.05
C VAL A 158 -8.32 1.87 5.64
N LEU A 159 -7.47 2.40 4.77
CA LEU A 159 -7.75 3.65 4.06
C LEU A 159 -8.50 3.28 2.79
N GLU A 160 -9.56 4.00 2.47
CA GLU A 160 -10.29 3.99 1.20
C GLU A 160 -10.35 5.44 0.69
N PHE A 161 -10.24 5.64 -0.62
CA PHE A 161 -10.54 6.92 -1.23
C PHE A 161 -11.96 6.89 -1.80
N GLN A 162 -12.76 7.90 -1.46
CA GLN A 162 -14.05 8.13 -2.11
C GLN A 162 -13.83 8.53 -3.58
N ASP A 163 -14.89 8.53 -4.39
CA ASP A 163 -14.80 8.89 -5.82
C ASP A 163 -14.30 10.34 -6.02
N SER A 164 -14.53 11.20 -5.04
CA SER A 164 -13.98 12.57 -4.98
C SER A 164 -12.49 12.63 -4.61
N GLY A 165 -11.85 11.50 -4.29
CA GLY A 165 -10.49 11.42 -3.74
C GLY A 165 -10.39 11.68 -2.23
N ASN A 166 -11.50 11.97 -1.56
CA ASN A 166 -11.50 12.25 -0.11
C ASN A 166 -11.10 10.99 0.70
N PRO A 167 -10.15 11.11 1.65
CA PRO A 167 -9.76 10.00 2.52
C PRO A 167 -10.87 9.53 3.45
N HIS A 168 -11.07 8.21 3.49
CA HIS A 168 -12.02 7.51 4.33
C HIS A 168 -11.31 6.39 5.09
N TYR A 169 -11.51 6.29 6.41
CA TYR A 169 -11.00 5.18 7.21
C TYR A 169 -12.11 4.22 7.60
N HIS A 170 -11.91 2.94 7.28
CA HIS A 170 -12.66 1.82 7.87
C HIS A 170 -11.78 1.19 8.94
N VAL A 171 -12.29 1.11 10.16
CA VAL A 171 -11.50 0.76 11.34
C VAL A 171 -12.22 -0.28 12.15
N VAL A 172 -11.48 -1.24 12.68
CA VAL A 172 -11.91 -2.08 13.80
C VAL A 172 -11.02 -1.75 15.00
N LEU A 173 -11.65 -1.37 16.11
CA LEU A 173 -11.04 -1.26 17.43
C LEU A 173 -11.42 -2.51 18.24
N PHE A 174 -10.44 -3.23 18.76
CA PHE A 174 -10.66 -4.48 19.49
C PHE A 174 -10.62 -4.27 21.01
N GLY A 175 -11.36 -5.10 21.74
CA GLY A 175 -11.36 -5.13 23.21
C GLY A 175 -12.18 -4.01 23.86
N ILE A 176 -13.11 -3.40 23.13
CA ILE A 176 -14.01 -2.36 23.64
C ILE A 176 -15.45 -2.63 23.17
N ASP A 177 -16.43 -2.31 24.01
CA ASP A 177 -17.85 -2.46 23.67
C ASP A 177 -18.47 -1.19 23.08
N SER A 178 -17.88 -0.03 23.39
CA SER A 178 -18.32 1.29 22.92
C SER A 178 -17.16 2.28 22.99
N ILE A 179 -17.24 3.34 22.18
CA ILE A 179 -16.31 4.48 22.18
C ILE A 179 -16.82 5.62 23.08
N GLY A 180 -18.10 5.58 23.46
CA GLY A 180 -18.77 6.59 24.26
C GLY A 180 -20.06 7.07 23.61
N ASP A 181 -20.49 8.25 24.03
CA ASP A 181 -21.65 8.96 23.46
C ASP A 181 -21.37 9.41 22.03
N HIS A 182 -22.38 9.27 21.16
CA HIS A 182 -22.29 9.61 19.73
C HIS A 182 -22.02 11.10 19.52
N TYR A 183 -22.76 11.98 20.21
CA TYR A 183 -22.64 13.42 20.02
C TYR A 183 -21.30 13.95 20.55
N GLU A 184 -20.85 13.46 21.71
CA GLU A 184 -19.51 13.75 22.24
C GLU A 184 -18.40 13.33 21.24
N LEU A 185 -18.58 12.16 20.60
CA LEU A 185 -17.66 11.68 19.59
C LEU A 185 -17.69 12.57 18.33
N THR A 186 -18.86 12.93 17.81
CA THR A 186 -19.04 13.84 16.66
C THR A 186 -18.30 15.15 16.87
N GLU A 187 -18.54 15.83 17.99
CA GLU A 187 -17.93 17.12 18.28
C GLU A 187 -16.40 17.02 18.41
N TYR A 188 -15.92 15.93 19.01
CA TYR A 188 -14.48 15.69 19.08
C TYR A 188 -13.87 15.41 17.71
N LEU A 189 -14.51 14.59 16.87
CA LEU A 189 -14.05 14.23 15.52
C LEU A 189 -13.93 15.48 14.63
N LYS A 190 -14.96 16.36 14.65
CA LYS A 190 -14.94 17.65 13.96
C LYS A 190 -13.75 18.50 14.37
N LYS A 191 -13.50 18.64 15.67
CA LYS A 191 -12.38 19.42 16.22
C LYS A 191 -11.00 18.96 15.71
N ILE A 192 -10.85 17.67 15.41
CA ILE A 192 -9.55 17.12 14.99
C ILE A 192 -9.40 16.96 13.47
N GLY A 193 -10.45 17.27 12.69
CA GLY A 193 -10.42 17.33 11.22
C GLY A 193 -11.26 16.27 10.50
N PHE A 194 -11.91 15.36 11.22
CA PHE A 194 -12.89 14.45 10.61
C PHE A 194 -14.23 15.16 10.37
N GLY A 195 -15.02 14.63 9.45
CA GLY A 195 -16.38 15.08 9.20
C GLY A 195 -17.34 14.69 10.32
N GLU A 196 -18.52 15.30 10.29
CA GLU A 196 -19.63 15.01 11.20
C GLU A 196 -20.19 13.59 10.98
N ILE A 197 -20.34 13.20 9.72
CA ILE A 197 -20.87 11.90 9.34
C ILE A 197 -19.80 10.84 9.62
N HIS A 198 -20.11 10.00 10.60
CA HIS A 198 -19.38 8.79 10.91
C HIS A 198 -20.37 7.70 11.29
N TYR A 199 -19.91 6.45 11.27
CA TYR A 199 -20.69 5.32 11.73
C TYR A 199 -19.89 4.50 12.72
N GLU A 200 -20.55 4.10 13.81
CA GLU A 200 -20.02 3.23 14.84
C GLU A 200 -20.94 2.03 15.07
N TYR A 201 -20.37 0.83 15.00
CA TYR A 201 -21.11 -0.42 15.19
C TYR A 201 -20.41 -1.28 16.22
N LYS A 202 -21.14 -1.76 17.22
CA LYS A 202 -20.62 -2.79 18.12
C LYS A 202 -20.47 -4.11 17.36
N ILE A 203 -19.35 -4.79 17.59
CA ILE A 203 -19.01 -6.05 16.92
C ILE A 203 -18.66 -7.11 17.95
N VAL A 204 -19.00 -8.36 17.64
CA VAL A 204 -18.79 -9.50 18.53
C VAL A 204 -18.11 -10.64 17.77
N ASN A 205 -17.22 -11.34 18.47
CA ASN A 205 -16.51 -12.49 17.94
C ASN A 205 -17.15 -13.78 18.42
N ARG A 206 -17.75 -14.53 17.50
CA ARG A 206 -18.32 -15.86 17.72
C ARG A 206 -17.39 -16.90 17.11
N ASN A 207 -16.53 -17.50 17.92
CA ASN A 207 -15.62 -18.57 17.52
C ASN A 207 -14.71 -18.23 16.32
N GLY A 208 -14.16 -17.02 16.30
CA GLY A 208 -13.29 -16.53 15.24
C GLY A 208 -14.01 -15.69 14.18
N ASN A 209 -15.34 -15.82 14.10
CA ASN A 209 -16.18 -15.07 13.17
C ASN A 209 -16.66 -13.78 13.83
N TRP A 210 -16.24 -12.65 13.25
CA TRP A 210 -16.69 -11.35 13.72
C TRP A 210 -17.98 -10.96 13.01
N GLU A 211 -18.97 -10.58 13.80
CA GLU A 211 -20.30 -10.19 13.38
C GLU A 211 -20.69 -8.84 13.97
N TRP A 212 -21.62 -8.15 13.33
CA TRP A 212 -22.27 -6.99 13.93
C TRP A 212 -23.19 -7.44 15.05
N SER A 213 -23.02 -6.83 16.24
CA SER A 213 -23.77 -7.23 17.43
C SER A 213 -25.29 -7.10 17.24
N ASN A 214 -25.72 -6.11 16.44
CA ASN A 214 -27.11 -5.95 16.05
C ASN A 214 -27.23 -6.08 14.52
N PRO A 215 -27.79 -7.19 14.00
CA PRO A 215 -27.92 -7.41 12.56
C PRO A 215 -28.77 -6.37 11.82
N ARG A 216 -29.64 -5.64 12.52
CA ARG A 216 -30.44 -4.53 11.97
C ARG A 216 -29.67 -3.21 11.93
N HIS A 217 -28.61 -3.08 12.71
CA HIS A 217 -27.77 -1.90 12.81
C HIS A 217 -26.35 -2.25 12.32
N LYS A 218 -26.21 -2.27 11.00
CA LYS A 218 -25.00 -2.63 10.27
C LYS A 218 -24.80 -1.75 9.03
N PRO A 219 -23.59 -1.69 8.46
CA PRO A 219 -23.39 -1.03 7.18
C PRO A 219 -24.34 -1.55 6.09
N THR A 220 -24.85 -0.63 5.26
CA THR A 220 -25.78 -0.95 4.17
C THR A 220 -25.07 -1.70 3.04
N LYS A 221 -25.83 -2.45 2.23
CA LYS A 221 -25.32 -3.24 1.08
C LYS A 221 -24.29 -4.32 1.47
N LEU A 222 -24.49 -4.95 2.62
CA LEU A 222 -23.73 -6.13 3.05
C LEU A 222 -24.36 -7.40 2.44
N HIS A 223 -23.67 -8.07 1.52
CA HIS A 223 -24.04 -9.40 1.05
C HIS A 223 -23.52 -10.46 2.05
N ASN A 224 -24.20 -10.69 3.19
CA ASN A 224 -23.89 -11.78 4.16
C ASN A 224 -22.43 -11.96 4.63
N HIS A 225 -21.58 -10.96 4.46
CA HIS A 225 -20.15 -11.02 4.78
C HIS A 225 -19.89 -10.61 6.23
N GLY A 226 -19.01 -11.32 6.94
CA GLY A 226 -18.61 -10.93 8.30
C GLY A 226 -17.83 -9.60 8.32
N VAL A 227 -17.50 -9.09 9.51
CA VAL A 227 -16.73 -7.83 9.68
C VAL A 227 -15.41 -7.87 8.90
N LYS A 228 -14.72 -9.01 8.99
CA LYS A 228 -13.44 -9.25 8.34
C LYS A 228 -13.56 -9.06 6.83
N ASP A 229 -14.54 -9.72 6.23
CA ASP A 229 -14.77 -9.70 4.79
C ASP A 229 -15.21 -8.31 4.30
N TYR A 230 -16.02 -7.61 5.10
CA TYR A 230 -16.39 -6.23 4.82
C TYR A 230 -15.15 -5.31 4.77
N LEU A 231 -14.25 -5.43 5.74
CA LEU A 231 -13.02 -4.65 5.77
C LEU A 231 -12.04 -5.08 4.65
N LYS A 232 -11.97 -6.39 4.37
CA LYS A 232 -11.13 -6.99 3.33
C LYS A 232 -11.56 -6.58 1.93
N LYS A 233 -12.86 -6.42 1.67
CA LYS A 233 -13.41 -5.91 0.40
C LYS A 233 -12.72 -4.62 -0.05
N TYR A 234 -12.46 -3.69 0.87
CA TYR A 234 -11.81 -2.42 0.54
C TYR A 234 -10.33 -2.58 0.17
N ILE A 235 -9.67 -3.61 0.70
CA ILE A 235 -8.32 -3.97 0.29
C ILE A 235 -8.36 -4.64 -1.09
N GLU A 236 -9.28 -5.59 -1.30
CA GLU A 236 -9.38 -6.36 -2.55
C GLU A 236 -9.83 -5.53 -3.75
N LYS A 237 -10.71 -4.55 -3.54
CA LYS A 237 -11.07 -3.56 -4.57
C LYS A 237 -9.84 -2.88 -5.18
N MET A 238 -8.80 -2.64 -4.38
CA MET A 238 -7.58 -1.99 -4.85
C MET A 238 -6.66 -2.95 -5.61
N PHE A 239 -6.89 -4.26 -5.50
CA PHE A 239 -6.00 -5.29 -6.04
C PHE A 239 -6.43 -5.78 -7.41
N ASN A 240 -7.70 -5.58 -7.78
CA ASN A 240 -8.27 -5.98 -9.05
C ASN A 240 -8.32 -4.80 -10.02
N TYR A 241 -7.17 -4.14 -10.24
CA TYR A 241 -7.02 -3.10 -11.28
C TYR A 241 -6.71 -3.77 -12.64
N ASP A 242 -7.47 -4.79 -13.03
CA ASP A 242 -7.28 -5.35 -14.36
C ASP A 242 -7.79 -4.32 -15.38
N ILE A 243 -6.85 -3.86 -16.22
CA ILE A 243 -7.09 -2.92 -17.32
C ILE A 243 -8.25 -3.47 -18.16
N GLY A 244 -9.27 -2.64 -18.36
CA GLY A 244 -10.51 -2.98 -19.03
C GLY A 244 -10.30 -3.42 -20.47
N VAL A 245 -10.04 -4.70 -20.69
CA VAL A 245 -10.20 -5.34 -22.00
C VAL A 245 -11.66 -5.76 -22.24
N ASN A 246 -12.48 -5.88 -21.17
CA ASN A 246 -13.83 -6.46 -21.27
C ASN A 246 -14.97 -5.66 -20.61
N SER A 247 -14.75 -4.44 -20.11
CA SER A 247 -15.83 -3.59 -19.58
C SER A 247 -16.16 -2.46 -20.55
N THR A 248 -17.42 -2.37 -20.96
CA THR A 248 -17.93 -1.32 -21.87
C THR A 248 -17.90 0.09 -21.27
N GLU A 249 -17.70 0.25 -19.96
CA GLU A 249 -17.53 1.54 -19.27
C GLU A 249 -16.50 1.43 -18.14
N ALA A 250 -15.51 2.33 -18.12
CA ALA A 250 -14.54 2.43 -17.03
C ALA A 250 -15.17 3.05 -15.78
N ARG A 251 -14.91 2.48 -14.60
CA ARG A 251 -15.43 2.97 -13.32
C ARG A 251 -14.32 3.61 -12.52
N VAL A 252 -14.64 4.65 -11.76
CA VAL A 252 -13.67 5.31 -10.85
C VAL A 252 -13.00 4.32 -9.89
N ASP A 253 -13.71 3.28 -9.46
CA ASP A 253 -13.17 2.22 -8.60
C ASP A 253 -11.92 1.54 -9.20
N ASP A 254 -11.83 1.44 -10.54
CA ASP A 254 -10.74 0.77 -11.25
C ASP A 254 -9.43 1.58 -11.18
N TYR A 255 -9.54 2.90 -10.99
CA TYR A 255 -8.42 3.84 -10.96
C TYR A 255 -7.91 4.17 -9.55
N LYS A 256 -8.61 3.74 -8.49
CA LYS A 256 -8.31 4.17 -7.11
C LYS A 256 -6.93 3.78 -6.61
N ILE A 257 -6.32 2.73 -7.16
CA ILE A 257 -4.95 2.33 -6.84
C ILE A 257 -3.94 3.46 -7.13
N ALA A 258 -4.23 4.31 -8.11
CA ALA A 258 -3.39 5.42 -8.51
C ALA A 258 -3.18 6.46 -7.39
N LEU A 259 -4.14 6.63 -6.46
CA LEU A 259 -3.93 7.50 -5.29
C LEU A 259 -3.00 6.88 -4.24
N TYR A 260 -3.03 5.56 -4.05
CA TYR A 260 -2.05 4.89 -3.19
C TYR A 260 -0.65 5.01 -3.78
N PHE A 261 -0.56 4.94 -5.11
CA PHE A 261 0.63 5.27 -5.85
C PHE A 261 1.03 6.73 -5.63
N ALA A 262 0.24 7.72 -6.03
CA ALA A 262 0.60 9.14 -5.92
C ALA A 262 1.01 9.57 -4.49
N LEU A 263 0.31 9.07 -3.46
CA LEU A 263 0.45 9.51 -2.07
C LEU A 263 1.36 8.62 -1.21
N ASP A 264 1.88 7.52 -1.78
CA ASP A 264 2.60 6.46 -1.06
C ASP A 264 1.85 5.90 0.17
N SER A 265 0.51 5.98 0.13
CA SER A 265 -0.34 5.61 1.26
C SER A 265 -0.38 4.10 1.45
N ARG A 266 -0.35 3.61 2.70
CA ARG A 266 -0.52 2.17 3.01
C ARG A 266 -1.97 1.75 2.79
N PHE A 267 -2.19 0.53 2.26
CA PHE A 267 -3.53 -0.05 2.12
C PHE A 267 -4.24 -0.22 3.46
N PHE A 268 -3.51 -0.74 4.45
CA PHE A 268 -4.01 -0.83 5.82
C PHE A 268 -2.88 -0.63 6.83
N THR A 269 -3.28 -0.31 8.05
CA THR A 269 -2.43 -0.12 9.22
C THR A 269 -3.03 -0.87 10.39
N TYR A 270 -2.22 -1.26 11.36
CA TYR A 270 -2.68 -2.08 12.48
C TYR A 270 -1.79 -1.85 13.71
N SER A 271 -2.29 -2.24 14.87
CA SER A 271 -1.51 -2.22 16.11
C SER A 271 -0.48 -3.34 16.14
N TYR A 272 0.76 -3.03 16.49
CA TYR A 272 1.86 -4.00 16.51
C TYR A 272 1.58 -5.23 17.40
N ALA A 273 0.83 -5.06 18.50
CA ALA A 273 0.39 -6.15 19.39
C ALA A 273 -0.47 -7.22 18.68
N LEU A 274 -1.01 -6.94 17.50
CA LEU A 274 -1.76 -7.89 16.67
C LEU A 274 -0.86 -8.65 15.68
N TYR A 275 0.37 -8.22 15.46
CA TYR A 275 1.26 -8.82 14.47
C TYR A 275 2.21 -9.84 15.09
N THR A 276 2.22 -11.03 14.51
CA THR A 276 3.18 -12.08 14.82
C THR A 276 4.25 -12.10 13.73
N THR A 277 5.49 -11.83 14.11
CA THR A 277 6.64 -11.83 13.18
C THR A 277 6.89 -13.24 12.67
N PRO A 278 6.92 -13.47 11.35
CA PRO A 278 7.37 -14.74 10.80
C PRO A 278 8.85 -14.96 11.16
N LYS A 279 9.26 -16.21 11.43
CA LYS A 279 10.68 -16.55 11.53
C LYS A 279 11.37 -16.18 10.21
N THR A 280 12.36 -15.31 10.26
CA THR A 280 13.22 -15.00 9.12
C THR A 280 14.35 -16.01 9.02
N GLY A 281 14.75 -16.38 7.81
CA GLY A 281 15.90 -17.24 7.55
C GLY A 281 17.24 -16.55 7.84
N SER A 282 18.33 -17.24 7.50
CA SER A 282 19.69 -16.70 7.54
C SER A 282 19.81 -15.44 6.67
N HIS A 283 20.61 -14.49 7.15
CA HIS A 283 20.95 -13.29 6.38
C HIS A 283 22.33 -13.52 5.74
N GLU A 284 22.42 -13.26 4.44
CA GLU A 284 23.69 -13.14 3.75
C GLU A 284 24.16 -11.69 3.78
N TYR A 285 25.45 -11.48 4.00
CA TYR A 285 26.07 -10.16 4.14
C TYR A 285 27.02 -9.87 2.97
N GLY A 286 27.41 -8.61 2.81
CA GLY A 286 28.40 -8.19 1.81
C GLY A 286 27.83 -7.75 0.45
N TRP A 287 26.51 -7.78 0.26
CA TRP A 287 25.88 -7.33 -0.98
C TRP A 287 25.74 -5.81 -1.07
N VAL A 288 26.38 -5.20 -2.06
CA VAL A 288 26.29 -3.76 -2.35
C VAL A 288 25.51 -3.51 -3.62
N PHE A 289 24.57 -2.57 -3.57
CA PHE A 289 23.78 -2.16 -4.72
C PHE A 289 24.65 -1.40 -5.74
N ILE A 290 24.69 -1.89 -6.97
CA ILE A 290 25.48 -1.31 -8.07
C ILE A 290 24.61 -0.43 -8.95
N GLY A 291 23.39 -0.87 -9.26
CA GLY A 291 22.52 -0.13 -10.16
C GLY A 291 21.22 -0.84 -10.48
N SER A 292 20.35 -0.12 -11.19
CA SER A 292 19.13 -0.65 -11.78
C SER A 292 19.19 -0.48 -13.29
N TYR A 293 18.87 -1.54 -14.01
CA TYR A 293 18.94 -1.60 -15.46
C TYR A 293 17.59 -2.04 -16.01
N SER A 294 17.20 -1.52 -17.17
CA SER A 294 16.11 -2.14 -17.94
C SER A 294 16.63 -3.47 -18.48
N ILE A 295 15.77 -4.49 -18.46
CA ILE A 295 16.06 -5.81 -19.00
C ILE A 295 16.35 -5.77 -20.51
N GLU A 296 15.73 -4.83 -21.23
CA GLU A 296 15.91 -4.63 -22.67
C GLU A 296 17.28 -4.05 -23.03
N TYR A 297 17.92 -3.36 -22.09
CA TYR A 297 19.22 -2.69 -22.27
C TYR A 297 20.28 -3.25 -21.32
N LEU A 298 20.18 -4.55 -21.05
CA LEU A 298 21.12 -5.25 -20.20
C LEU A 298 22.51 -5.30 -20.82
N PRO A 299 23.56 -4.88 -20.10
CA PRO A 299 24.93 -5.14 -20.53
C PRO A 299 25.19 -6.65 -20.68
N ASP A 300 25.90 -7.05 -21.74
CA ASP A 300 26.17 -8.47 -22.04
C ASP A 300 26.75 -9.25 -20.85
N TRP A 301 27.64 -8.61 -20.08
CA TRP A 301 28.28 -9.23 -18.90
C TRP A 301 27.29 -9.56 -17.77
N LEU A 302 26.08 -9.00 -17.77
CA LEU A 302 25.01 -9.31 -16.81
C LEU A 302 24.08 -10.42 -17.29
N MET A 303 24.08 -10.74 -18.59
CA MET A 303 23.14 -11.70 -19.19
C MET A 303 23.29 -13.11 -18.62
N GLU A 304 24.53 -13.52 -18.32
CA GLU A 304 24.82 -14.82 -17.69
C GLU A 304 24.19 -14.92 -16.29
N TYR A 305 24.29 -13.87 -15.48
CA TYR A 305 23.75 -13.83 -14.12
C TYR A 305 22.22 -13.77 -14.08
N VAL A 306 21.59 -13.20 -15.09
CA VAL A 306 20.12 -13.12 -15.20
C VAL A 306 19.52 -14.51 -15.41
N ARG A 307 20.15 -15.34 -16.26
CA ARG A 307 19.69 -16.71 -16.54
C ARG A 307 19.76 -17.61 -15.31
N ASP A 308 20.79 -17.43 -14.50
CA ASP A 308 21.01 -18.24 -13.30
C ASP A 308 20.20 -17.76 -12.08
N SER A 309 19.87 -16.46 -12.01
CA SER A 309 19.24 -15.84 -10.84
C SER A 309 17.72 -15.67 -10.93
N LEU A 310 17.12 -15.74 -12.12
CA LEU A 310 15.67 -15.61 -12.32
C LEU A 310 15.01 -16.99 -12.44
N SER A 311 13.88 -17.17 -11.77
CA SER A 311 13.16 -18.45 -11.79
C SER A 311 12.53 -18.69 -13.17
N PRO A 312 12.28 -19.93 -13.62
CA PRO A 312 11.66 -20.21 -14.92
C PRO A 312 10.35 -19.43 -15.22
N PRO A 313 9.42 -19.21 -14.26
CA PRO A 313 8.25 -18.34 -14.49
C PRO A 313 8.63 -16.88 -14.76
N ASP A 314 9.71 -16.40 -14.14
CA ASP A 314 10.26 -15.08 -14.38
C ASP A 314 11.00 -15.00 -15.73
N LEU A 315 11.39 -16.13 -16.33
CA LEU A 315 12.05 -16.23 -17.65
C LEU A 315 11.03 -16.35 -18.80
N VAL A 316 9.87 -16.98 -18.57
CA VAL A 316 8.78 -17.06 -19.57
C VAL A 316 8.24 -15.67 -19.93
N GLU A 317 8.08 -14.78 -18.94
CA GLU A 317 7.70 -13.37 -19.20
C GLU A 317 8.81 -12.56 -19.90
N ILE A 318 10.05 -13.05 -19.97
CA ILE A 318 11.17 -12.39 -20.69
C ILE A 318 11.28 -12.92 -22.12
N GLY A 319 10.94 -14.19 -22.35
CA GLY A 319 10.95 -14.81 -23.67
C GLY A 319 10.09 -14.07 -24.69
N ASP A 320 8.99 -13.46 -24.25
CA ASP A 320 8.11 -12.65 -25.10
C ASP A 320 8.72 -11.29 -25.51
N TYR A 321 9.70 -10.78 -24.76
CA TYR A 321 10.40 -9.50 -25.05
C TYR A 321 11.71 -9.68 -25.82
N LEU A 322 12.31 -10.89 -25.82
CA LEU A 322 13.55 -11.20 -26.54
C LEU A 322 13.32 -11.83 -27.93
N MET A 323 12.06 -11.97 -28.35
CA MET A 323 11.64 -12.51 -29.66
C MET A 323 11.06 -11.45 -30.62
N LEU A 324 11.20 -10.17 -30.28
CA LEU A 324 11.02 -9.01 -31.16
C LEU A 324 12.36 -8.29 -31.30
#